data_AF-A0AAJ3JG90-F1
#
_entry.id   AF-A0AAJ3JG90-F1
#
_cell.length_a   1.000
_cell.length_b   1.000
_cell.length_c   1.000
_cell.angle_alpha   90.00
_cell.angle_beta   90.00
_cell.angle_gamma   90.00
#
_symmetry.space_group_name_H-M   'P 1'
#
loop_
_entity.id
_entity.type
_entity.pdbx_description
1 polymer ?
#
loop_
_entity_poly.entity_id
_entity_poly.type
_entity_poly.pdbx_seq_one_letter_code
_entity_poly.pdbx_strand_id
1 'polypeptide(L)'
;MENRRGKGLSFARRIYTPRIIGLGIGSISVIGALYPLSMPGWVWALLLFNGIAWPHVAYLISTHSPFPYQAEQRNLLYDSVLGGFWAAAAQFSPLTAVTILSMMAMNNVAAGGKRLFLRGLLAQAAGIAVAWGLFGVKFDPSVSLTEVYTCLPMLTLYPMAIGMVCYQLAIKLSEHKRALSALSRVDSLTGLLNHGSWKDLLNLKFHKCQQQQGQATIALIDIDHFKHINDVHGHTVGDAVLRQLSQALREHLREEDLAGRYGGDEFCVILPKMPLHAAAQVMEHLRETFSGYRHAQIPDLRVSLSIGLADFHPSFKDAVMWLDAADRALYTAKNSGRNRVKVSECTAAHSA
;
A
#
# COMPACT_ATOMS: atom_id res chain seq x y z
N MET A 1 -4.93 -4.44 22.86
CA MET A 1 -3.52 -4.84 23.11
C MET A 1 -3.14 -6.14 22.38
N GLU A 2 -4.04 -7.11 22.21
CA GLU A 2 -3.79 -8.38 21.49
C GLU A 2 -3.22 -8.24 20.07
N ASN A 3 -3.74 -7.33 19.26
CA ASN A 3 -3.28 -7.14 17.87
C ASN A 3 -1.81 -6.68 17.79
N ARG A 4 -1.30 -5.96 18.82
CA ARG A 4 0.12 -5.55 18.88
C ARG A 4 1.05 -6.70 19.25
N ARG A 5 0.61 -7.61 20.13
CA ARG A 5 1.37 -8.81 20.49
C ARG A 5 1.44 -9.79 19.32
N GLY A 6 0.33 -10.00 18.61
CA GLY A 6 0.27 -10.83 17.41
C GLY A 6 1.22 -10.37 16.30
N LYS A 7 1.23 -9.06 15.99
CA LYS A 7 2.18 -8.47 15.03
C LYS A 7 3.64 -8.63 15.48
N GLY A 8 3.91 -8.50 16.78
CA GLY A 8 5.25 -8.73 17.33
C GLY A 8 5.74 -10.17 17.21
N LEU A 9 4.86 -11.16 17.44
CA LEU A 9 5.20 -12.58 17.28
C LEU A 9 5.47 -12.95 15.81
N SER A 10 4.67 -12.39 14.89
CA SER A 10 4.90 -12.55 13.45
C SER A 10 6.28 -12.01 13.05
N PHE A 11 6.66 -10.84 13.58
CA PHE A 11 7.97 -10.25 13.34
C PHE A 11 9.11 -11.14 13.86
N ALA A 12 9.02 -11.65 15.10
CA ALA A 12 10.02 -12.55 15.68
C ALA A 12 10.19 -13.85 14.87
N ARG A 13 9.10 -14.50 14.46
CA ARG A 13 9.14 -15.69 13.59
C ARG A 13 9.81 -15.42 12.25
N ARG A 14 9.57 -14.24 11.71
CA ARG A 14 10.05 -13.84 10.39
C ARG A 14 11.53 -13.44 10.39
N ILE A 15 12.10 -13.06 11.55
CA ILE A 15 13.55 -12.80 11.72
C ILE A 15 14.33 -14.06 12.09
N TYR A 16 13.67 -15.03 12.72
CA TYR A 16 14.33 -16.25 13.20
C TYR A 16 15.14 -17.00 12.14
N THR A 17 14.54 -17.36 11.00
CA THR A 17 15.24 -18.10 9.94
C THR A 17 16.40 -17.29 9.33
N PRO A 18 16.22 -16.01 8.95
CA PRO A 18 17.35 -15.17 8.52
C PRO A 18 18.46 -15.04 9.58
N ARG A 19 18.13 -14.98 10.87
CA ARG A 19 19.13 -14.92 11.95
C ARG A 19 19.95 -16.20 12.04
N ILE A 20 19.32 -17.39 11.98
CA ILE A 20 20.04 -18.67 11.99
C ILE A 20 21.02 -18.74 10.82
N ILE A 21 20.54 -18.46 9.61
CA ILE A 21 21.37 -18.52 8.40
C ILE A 21 22.49 -17.50 8.48
N GLY A 22 22.18 -16.27 8.89
CA GLY A 22 23.14 -15.17 8.97
C GLY A 22 24.23 -15.40 10.02
N LEU A 23 23.87 -15.76 11.26
CA LEU A 23 24.84 -16.00 12.32
C LEU A 23 25.60 -17.31 12.11
N GLY A 24 24.97 -18.34 11.55
CA GLY A 24 25.61 -19.59 11.18
C GLY A 24 26.68 -19.38 10.11
N ILE A 25 26.32 -18.83 8.94
CA ILE A 25 27.27 -18.55 7.86
C ILE A 25 28.31 -17.51 8.31
N GLY A 26 27.90 -16.46 9.02
CA GLY A 26 28.80 -15.44 9.55
C GLY A 26 29.83 -16.00 10.54
N SER A 27 29.48 -17.03 11.32
CA SER A 27 30.45 -17.68 12.22
C SER A 27 31.59 -18.35 11.45
N ILE A 28 31.35 -18.88 10.24
CA ILE A 28 32.39 -19.45 9.38
C ILE A 28 33.40 -18.38 8.95
N SER A 29 32.91 -17.18 8.59
CA SER A 29 33.78 -16.04 8.25
C SER A 29 34.63 -15.59 9.44
N VAL A 30 34.05 -15.54 10.64
CA VAL A 30 34.79 -15.23 11.88
C VAL A 30 35.83 -16.31 12.20
N ILE A 31 35.51 -17.61 12.02
CA ILE A 31 36.47 -18.71 12.22
C ILE A 31 37.70 -18.51 11.33
N GLY A 32 37.50 -18.16 10.06
CA GLY A 32 38.60 -17.93 9.10
C GLY A 32 39.58 -16.85 9.54
N ALA A 33 39.08 -15.77 10.15
CA ALA A 33 39.91 -14.67 10.65
C ALA A 33 40.53 -14.94 12.03
N LEU A 34 39.87 -15.72 12.90
CA LEU A 34 40.39 -16.05 14.23
C LEU A 34 41.36 -17.23 14.23
N TYR A 35 41.29 -18.13 13.25
CA TYR A 35 42.12 -19.33 13.18
C TYR A 35 43.63 -19.05 13.27
N PRO A 36 44.19 -18.02 12.61
CA PRO A 36 45.60 -17.67 12.76
C PRO A 36 45.98 -17.08 14.13
N LEU A 37 45.00 -16.57 14.89
CA LEU A 37 45.24 -15.66 16.01
C LEU A 37 45.46 -16.33 17.38
N SER A 38 45.60 -17.66 17.45
CA SER A 38 45.85 -18.41 18.70
C SER A 38 44.95 -17.95 19.86
N MET A 39 43.66 -17.74 19.58
CA MET A 39 42.73 -17.15 20.54
C MET A 39 42.42 -18.12 21.71
N PRO A 40 42.18 -17.61 22.92
CA PRO A 40 41.81 -18.43 24.07
C PRO A 40 40.55 -19.28 23.82
N GLY A 41 40.49 -20.47 24.42
CA GLY A 41 39.39 -21.42 24.22
C GLY A 41 37.98 -20.87 24.50
N TRP A 42 37.85 -19.91 25.42
CA TRP A 42 36.56 -19.27 25.73
C TRP A 42 36.00 -18.46 24.56
N VAL A 43 36.86 -17.91 23.68
CA VAL A 43 36.46 -17.14 22.50
C VAL A 43 35.74 -18.05 21.51
N TRP A 44 36.26 -19.25 21.31
CA TRP A 44 35.64 -20.27 20.46
C TRP A 44 34.31 -20.76 21.03
N ALA A 45 34.23 -20.95 22.36
CA ALA A 45 32.98 -21.28 23.03
C ALA A 45 31.91 -20.18 22.86
N LEU A 46 32.32 -18.91 22.96
CA LEU A 46 31.45 -17.76 22.73
C LEU A 46 30.98 -17.69 21.27
N LEU A 47 31.86 -17.96 20.30
CA LEU A 47 31.52 -18.00 18.88
C LEU A 47 30.52 -19.11 18.57
N LEU A 48 30.72 -20.30 19.13
CA LEU A 48 29.81 -21.44 18.99
C LEU A 48 28.42 -21.10 19.57
N PHE A 49 28.40 -20.50 20.76
CA PHE A 49 27.16 -20.02 21.36
C PHE A 49 26.47 -18.98 20.47
N ASN A 50 27.20 -17.99 19.96
CA ASN A 50 26.63 -16.94 19.13
C ASN A 50 26.12 -17.43 17.77
N GLY A 51 26.86 -18.33 17.10
CA GLY A 51 26.48 -18.86 15.79
C GLY A 51 25.32 -19.85 15.83
N ILE A 52 25.23 -20.66 16.89
CA ILE A 52 24.28 -21.80 16.96
C ILE A 52 23.19 -21.59 18.01
N ALA A 53 23.56 -21.36 19.26
CA ALA A 53 22.60 -21.33 20.37
C ALA A 53 21.80 -20.02 20.44
N TRP A 54 22.48 -18.89 20.22
CA TRP A 54 21.90 -17.55 20.36
C TRP A 54 20.67 -17.28 19.48
N PRO A 55 20.61 -17.68 18.19
CA PRO A 55 19.39 -17.54 17.38
C PRO A 55 18.14 -18.14 18.04
N HIS A 56 18.29 -19.31 18.69
CA HIS A 56 17.21 -19.99 19.39
C HIS A 56 16.85 -19.29 20.70
N VAL A 57 17.86 -18.89 21.47
CA VAL A 57 17.67 -18.13 22.72
C VAL A 57 16.96 -16.80 22.44
N ALA A 58 17.41 -16.06 21.43
CA ALA A 58 16.81 -14.80 21.02
C ALA A 58 15.34 -14.99 20.59
N TYR A 59 15.04 -16.05 19.83
CA TYR A 59 13.67 -16.37 19.45
C TYR A 59 12.79 -16.68 20.67
N LEU A 60 13.28 -17.46 21.63
CA LEU A 60 12.58 -17.76 22.88
C LEU A 60 12.34 -16.49 23.71
N ILE A 61 13.35 -15.62 23.86
CA ILE A 61 13.23 -14.33 24.55
C ILE A 61 12.13 -13.48 23.90
N SER A 62 12.08 -13.43 22.56
CA SER A 62 11.09 -12.66 21.84
C SER A 62 9.67 -13.23 21.97
N THR A 63 9.50 -14.54 21.91
CA THR A 63 8.16 -15.17 21.97
C THR A 63 7.57 -15.20 23.37
N HIS A 64 8.40 -15.32 24.41
CA HIS A 64 7.97 -15.28 25.81
C HIS A 64 7.81 -13.86 26.36
N SER A 65 8.31 -12.84 25.67
CA SER A 65 8.18 -11.44 26.09
C SER A 65 6.73 -10.93 26.04
N PRO A 66 6.30 -10.10 27.00
CA PRO A 66 5.02 -9.37 26.90
C PRO A 66 5.01 -8.39 25.72
N PHE A 67 6.18 -7.94 25.26
CA PHE A 67 6.36 -7.06 24.11
C PHE A 67 7.33 -7.69 23.08
N PRO A 68 6.88 -8.67 22.27
CA PRO A 68 7.74 -9.42 21.36
C PRO A 68 8.51 -8.56 20.35
N TYR A 69 7.86 -7.53 19.82
CA TYR A 69 8.49 -6.62 18.85
C TYR A 69 9.68 -5.86 19.44
N GLN A 70 9.54 -5.35 20.66
CA GLN A 70 10.61 -4.62 21.34
C GLN A 70 11.73 -5.56 21.79
N ALA A 71 11.38 -6.76 22.25
CA ALA A 71 12.36 -7.79 22.59
C ALA A 71 13.20 -8.19 21.38
N GLU A 72 12.57 -8.37 20.22
CA GLU A 72 13.26 -8.71 18.98
C GLU A 72 14.18 -7.57 18.49
N GLN A 73 13.74 -6.31 18.59
CA GLN A 73 14.61 -5.17 18.31
C GLN A 73 15.83 -5.11 19.24
N ARG A 74 15.66 -5.45 20.52
CA ARG A 74 16.78 -5.55 21.46
C ARG A 74 17.74 -6.69 21.08
N ASN A 75 17.21 -7.83 20.65
CA ASN A 75 18.04 -8.95 20.19
C ASN A 75 18.87 -8.60 18.95
N LEU A 76 18.33 -7.83 18.00
CA LEU A 76 19.09 -7.30 16.87
C LEU A 76 20.20 -6.32 17.28
N LEU A 77 19.98 -5.55 18.35
CA LEU A 77 21.03 -4.70 18.92
C LEU A 77 22.13 -5.55 19.57
N TYR A 78 21.79 -6.64 20.26
CA TYR A 78 22.79 -7.59 20.76
C TYR A 78 23.58 -8.24 19.61
N ASP A 79 22.91 -8.63 18.51
CA ASP A 79 23.58 -9.11 17.30
C ASP A 79 24.59 -8.08 16.78
N SER A 80 24.22 -6.80 16.81
CA SER A 80 25.07 -5.68 16.38
C SER A 80 26.28 -5.47 17.31
N VAL A 81 26.11 -5.61 18.63
CA VAL A 81 27.24 -5.59 19.58
C VAL A 81 28.20 -6.72 19.28
N LEU A 82 27.70 -7.95 19.11
CA LEU A 82 28.52 -9.11 18.81
C LEU A 82 29.22 -8.98 17.45
N GLY A 83 28.56 -8.42 16.45
CA GLY A 83 29.19 -8.11 15.17
C GLY A 83 30.37 -7.14 15.29
N GLY A 84 30.22 -6.07 16.08
CA GLY A 84 31.33 -5.15 16.37
C GLY A 84 32.47 -5.82 17.16
N PHE A 85 32.12 -6.64 18.15
CA PHE A 85 33.08 -7.42 18.93
C PHE A 85 33.89 -8.36 18.03
N TRP A 86 33.24 -9.11 17.13
CA TRP A 86 33.92 -10.05 16.24
C TRP A 86 34.80 -9.34 15.20
N ALA A 87 34.37 -8.20 14.65
CA ALA A 87 35.19 -7.41 13.75
C ALA A 87 36.51 -6.96 14.40
N ALA A 88 36.44 -6.52 15.67
CA ALA A 88 37.61 -6.10 16.43
C ALA A 88 38.45 -7.28 16.96
N ALA A 89 37.84 -8.39 17.38
CA ALA A 89 38.53 -9.60 17.80
C ALA A 89 39.31 -10.26 16.64
N ALA A 90 38.79 -10.13 15.41
CA ALA A 90 39.47 -10.48 14.16
C ALA A 90 40.54 -9.44 13.74
N GLN A 91 40.96 -8.55 14.65
CA GLN A 91 41.96 -7.50 14.41
C GLN A 91 41.62 -6.60 13.22
N PHE A 92 40.32 -6.38 12.96
CA PHE A 92 39.85 -5.58 11.84
C PHE A 92 40.41 -6.01 10.47
N SER A 93 40.58 -7.32 10.25
CA SER A 93 40.88 -7.80 8.89
C SER A 93 39.86 -7.24 7.90
N PRO A 94 40.29 -6.57 6.81
CA PRO A 94 39.39 -5.78 5.97
C PRO A 94 38.18 -6.57 5.44
N LEU A 95 38.39 -7.84 5.04
CA LEU A 95 37.33 -8.65 4.44
C LEU A 95 36.30 -9.07 5.50
N THR A 96 36.74 -9.67 6.61
CA THR A 96 35.85 -10.11 7.69
C THR A 96 35.16 -8.94 8.40
N ALA A 97 35.87 -7.83 8.64
CA ALA A 97 35.28 -6.67 9.29
C ALA A 97 34.17 -6.04 8.42
N VAL A 98 34.45 -5.79 7.13
CA VAL A 98 33.45 -5.19 6.22
C VAL A 98 32.25 -6.11 6.05
N THR A 99 32.46 -7.43 5.90
CA THR A 99 31.36 -8.39 5.74
C THR A 99 30.42 -8.38 6.95
N ILE A 100 30.95 -8.48 8.17
CA ILE A 100 30.17 -8.51 9.41
C ILE A 100 29.46 -7.18 9.66
N LEU A 101 30.18 -6.06 9.57
CA LEU A 101 29.60 -4.74 9.84
C LEU A 101 28.51 -4.38 8.81
N SER A 102 28.75 -4.67 7.53
CA SER A 102 27.75 -4.46 6.46
C SER A 102 26.52 -5.34 6.66
N MET A 103 26.70 -6.60 7.06
CA MET A 103 25.61 -7.51 7.38
C MET A 103 24.74 -6.99 8.52
N MET A 104 25.36 -6.57 9.64
CA MET A 104 24.64 -6.01 10.78
C MET A 104 23.90 -4.73 10.40
N ALA A 105 24.51 -3.87 9.58
CA ALA A 105 23.86 -2.71 9.01
C ALA A 105 22.62 -3.08 8.17
N MET A 106 22.76 -4.03 7.24
CA MET A 106 21.65 -4.51 6.40
C MET A 106 20.50 -5.07 7.24
N ASN A 107 20.79 -5.87 8.27
CA ASN A 107 19.78 -6.40 9.19
C ASN A 107 19.00 -5.30 9.91
N ASN A 108 19.72 -4.30 10.44
CA ASN A 108 19.10 -3.20 11.16
C ASN A 108 18.21 -2.35 10.25
N VAL A 109 18.64 -2.11 9.00
CA VAL A 109 17.83 -1.40 8.00
C VAL A 109 16.60 -2.22 7.62
N ALA A 110 16.76 -3.51 7.31
CA ALA A 110 15.67 -4.39 6.90
C ALA A 110 14.62 -4.58 8.01
N ALA A 111 15.04 -4.60 9.28
CA ALA A 111 14.17 -4.86 10.41
C ALA A 111 13.53 -3.60 11.02
N GLY A 112 14.20 -2.45 11.02
CA GLY A 112 13.76 -1.26 11.74
C GLY A 112 14.09 0.08 11.10
N GLY A 113 14.58 0.08 9.85
CA GLY A 113 14.90 1.29 9.09
C GLY A 113 15.97 2.16 9.73
N LYS A 114 15.93 3.48 9.43
CA LYS A 114 16.99 4.44 9.83
C LYS A 114 17.24 4.49 11.34
N ARG A 115 16.20 4.38 12.18
CA ARG A 115 16.35 4.48 13.64
C ARG A 115 17.09 3.29 14.22
N LEU A 116 16.75 2.07 13.79
CA LEU A 116 17.42 0.87 14.26
C LEU A 116 18.86 0.79 13.70
N PHE A 117 19.07 1.24 12.46
CA PHE A 117 20.39 1.38 11.87
C PHE A 117 21.34 2.24 12.70
N LEU A 118 20.92 3.45 13.09
CA LEU A 118 21.75 4.35 13.92
C LEU A 118 22.08 3.74 15.29
N ARG A 119 21.09 3.12 15.95
CA ARG A 119 21.32 2.42 17.23
C ARG A 119 22.25 1.21 17.06
N GLY A 120 22.14 0.52 15.93
CA GLY A 120 23.00 -0.59 15.56
C GLY A 120 24.45 -0.18 15.37
N LEU A 121 24.72 0.97 14.74
CA LEU A 121 26.08 1.53 14.64
C LEU A 121 26.67 1.83 16.01
N LEU A 122 25.89 2.42 16.92
CA LEU A 122 26.33 2.65 18.30
C LEU A 122 26.60 1.33 19.05
N ALA A 123 25.75 0.32 18.83
CA ALA A 123 25.93 -1.02 19.40
C ALA A 123 27.21 -1.69 18.87
N GLN A 124 27.50 -1.57 17.57
CA GLN A 124 28.75 -2.07 16.98
C GLN A 124 29.96 -1.36 17.59
N ALA A 125 29.92 -0.04 17.74
CA ALA A 125 30.99 0.73 18.39
C ALA A 125 31.22 0.27 19.84
N ALA A 126 30.16 -0.02 20.59
CA ALA A 126 30.27 -0.58 21.93
C ALA A 126 30.93 -1.97 21.93
N GLY A 127 30.56 -2.85 20.99
CA GLY A 127 31.20 -4.16 20.81
C GLY A 127 32.69 -4.07 20.48
N ILE A 128 33.06 -3.15 19.60
CA ILE A 128 34.45 -2.85 19.24
C ILE A 128 35.24 -2.41 20.49
N ALA A 129 34.69 -1.48 21.27
CA ALA A 129 35.34 -0.99 22.49
C ALA A 129 35.58 -2.11 23.51
N VAL A 130 34.63 -3.03 23.68
CA VAL A 130 34.78 -4.21 24.56
C VAL A 130 35.90 -5.12 24.06
N ALA A 131 35.94 -5.44 22.76
CA ALA A 131 36.98 -6.28 22.19
C ALA A 131 38.38 -5.66 22.33
N TRP A 132 38.53 -4.36 22.04
CA TRP A 132 39.80 -3.66 22.25
C TRP A 132 40.23 -3.61 23.71
N GLY A 133 39.29 -3.49 24.65
CA GLY A 133 39.59 -3.59 26.08
C GLY A 133 40.13 -4.96 26.49
N LEU A 134 39.70 -6.04 25.83
CA LEU A 134 40.09 -7.41 26.15
C LEU A 134 41.37 -7.88 25.43
N PHE A 135 41.55 -7.50 24.17
CA PHE A 135 42.64 -8.01 23.31
C PHE A 135 43.69 -6.96 22.95
N GLY A 136 43.46 -5.71 23.35
CA GLY A 136 44.24 -4.55 22.90
C GLY A 136 43.80 -4.07 21.52
N VAL A 137 44.26 -2.87 21.16
CA VAL A 137 44.03 -2.30 19.82
C VAL A 137 45.03 -2.90 18.85
N LYS A 138 44.56 -3.80 17.98
CA LYS A 138 45.35 -4.45 16.93
C LYS A 138 44.63 -4.30 15.59
N PHE A 139 45.41 -4.10 14.54
CA PHE A 139 44.93 -3.95 13.17
C PHE A 139 45.81 -4.78 12.23
N ASP A 140 45.22 -5.75 11.54
CA ASP A 140 45.88 -6.54 10.51
C ASP A 140 45.33 -6.15 9.13
N PRO A 141 46.09 -5.44 8.27
CA PRO A 141 45.63 -5.11 6.93
C PRO A 141 45.70 -6.28 5.94
N SER A 142 46.29 -7.41 6.32
CA SER A 142 46.48 -8.55 5.43
C SER A 142 45.20 -9.38 5.29
N VAL A 143 44.98 -9.96 4.10
CA VAL A 143 43.83 -10.84 3.84
C VAL A 143 44.35 -12.21 3.45
N SER A 144 44.02 -13.21 4.25
CA SER A 144 44.40 -14.62 4.02
C SER A 144 43.50 -15.27 2.96
N LEU A 145 44.05 -16.22 2.18
CA LEU A 145 43.26 -17.04 1.26
C LEU A 145 42.15 -17.83 1.99
N THR A 146 42.41 -18.28 3.21
CA THR A 146 41.41 -18.93 4.07
C THR A 146 40.26 -17.98 4.42
N GLU A 147 40.57 -16.71 4.65
CA GLU A 147 39.56 -15.68 4.94
C GLU A 147 38.68 -15.40 3.73
N VAL A 148 39.28 -15.36 2.53
CA VAL A 148 38.53 -15.23 1.27
C VAL A 148 37.50 -16.35 1.15
N TYR A 149 37.93 -17.62 1.22
CA TYR A 149 37.02 -18.76 1.04
C TYR A 149 35.92 -18.83 2.11
N THR A 150 36.22 -18.44 3.35
CA THR A 150 35.24 -18.46 4.45
C THR A 150 34.25 -17.28 4.40
N CYS A 151 34.61 -16.17 3.76
CA CYS A 151 33.70 -15.04 3.53
C CYS A 151 32.85 -15.18 2.26
N LEU A 152 33.27 -15.97 1.26
CA LEU A 152 32.56 -16.12 -0.02
C LEU A 152 31.08 -16.53 0.13
N PRO A 153 30.70 -17.56 0.93
CA PRO A 153 29.30 -17.91 1.12
C PRO A 153 28.50 -16.76 1.73
N MET A 154 29.11 -16.02 2.64
CA MET A 154 28.48 -14.89 3.31
C MET A 154 28.25 -13.71 2.36
N LEU A 155 29.23 -13.39 1.51
CA LEU A 155 29.13 -12.30 0.54
C LEU A 155 28.13 -12.58 -0.59
N THR A 156 27.92 -13.85 -0.92
CA THR A 156 27.08 -14.25 -2.06
C THR A 156 25.67 -14.62 -1.62
N LEU A 157 25.52 -15.57 -0.70
CA LEU A 157 24.23 -16.13 -0.32
C LEU A 157 23.41 -15.19 0.54
N TYR A 158 24.06 -14.41 1.42
CA TYR A 158 23.36 -13.60 2.40
C TYR A 158 22.65 -12.38 1.79
N PRO A 159 23.30 -11.54 0.95
CA PRO A 159 22.60 -10.43 0.30
C PRO A 159 21.47 -10.92 -0.61
N MET A 160 21.66 -12.07 -1.29
CA MET A 160 20.62 -12.70 -2.10
C MET A 160 19.42 -13.13 -1.25
N ALA A 161 19.67 -13.76 -0.10
CA ALA A 161 18.61 -14.17 0.83
C ALA A 161 17.82 -12.96 1.38
N ILE A 162 18.51 -11.92 1.85
CA ILE A 162 17.86 -10.68 2.31
C ILE A 162 17.07 -10.03 1.16
N GLY A 163 17.69 -9.92 -0.02
CA GLY A 163 17.06 -9.35 -1.21
C GLY A 163 15.75 -10.05 -1.58
N MET A 164 15.74 -11.38 -1.61
CA MET A 164 14.53 -12.18 -1.85
C MET A 164 13.46 -11.94 -0.78
N VAL A 165 13.85 -11.92 0.49
CA VAL A 165 12.90 -11.68 1.60
C VAL A 165 12.30 -10.28 1.51
N CYS A 166 13.10 -9.26 1.20
CA CYS A 166 12.63 -7.89 0.99
C CYS A 166 11.69 -7.79 -0.22
N TYR A 167 12.04 -8.43 -1.34
CA TYR A 167 11.21 -8.47 -2.54
C TYR A 167 9.84 -9.12 -2.30
N GLN A 168 9.81 -10.29 -1.65
CA GLN A 168 8.57 -10.99 -1.32
C GLN A 168 7.65 -10.16 -0.42
N LEU A 169 8.21 -9.36 0.50
CA LEU A 169 7.38 -8.43 1.26
C LEU A 169 6.80 -7.31 0.45
N ALA A 170 7.60 -6.72 -0.43
CA ALA A 170 7.15 -5.62 -1.25
C ALA A 170 5.93 -6.06 -2.08
N ILE A 171 5.99 -7.28 -2.64
CA ILE A 171 4.86 -7.88 -3.36
C ILE A 171 3.66 -8.11 -2.43
N LYS A 172 3.82 -8.85 -1.32
CA LYS A 172 2.69 -9.13 -0.41
C LYS A 172 2.03 -7.87 0.13
N LEU A 173 2.82 -6.84 0.42
CA LEU A 173 2.31 -5.55 0.87
C LEU A 173 1.48 -4.88 -0.24
N SER A 174 1.96 -4.93 -1.48
CA SER A 174 1.24 -4.40 -2.65
C SER A 174 -0.09 -5.15 -2.89
N GLU A 175 -0.09 -6.47 -2.79
CA GLU A 175 -1.29 -7.31 -2.91
C GLU A 175 -2.32 -7.01 -1.83
N HIS A 176 -1.91 -6.94 -0.56
CA HIS A 176 -2.81 -6.57 0.53
C HIS A 176 -3.37 -5.16 0.37
N LYS A 177 -2.55 -4.21 -0.10
CA LYS A 177 -3.02 -2.85 -0.42
C LYS A 177 -4.08 -2.88 -1.53
N ARG A 178 -3.87 -3.67 -2.59
CA ARG A 178 -4.85 -3.84 -3.68
C ARG A 178 -6.14 -4.50 -3.20
N ALA A 179 -6.04 -5.56 -2.41
CA ALA A 179 -7.20 -6.24 -1.84
C ALA A 179 -8.02 -5.31 -0.93
N LEU A 180 -7.35 -4.54 -0.06
CA LEU A 180 -8.02 -3.55 0.78
C LEU A 180 -8.69 -2.44 -0.06
N SER A 181 -8.04 -2.00 -1.12
CA SER A 181 -8.62 -1.03 -2.05
C SER A 181 -9.83 -1.61 -2.79
N ALA A 182 -9.81 -2.89 -3.16
CA ALA A 182 -10.93 -3.57 -3.80
C ALA A 182 -12.12 -3.76 -2.84
N LEU A 183 -11.86 -3.89 -1.54
CA LEU A 183 -12.90 -3.92 -0.50
C LEU A 183 -13.43 -2.53 -0.12
N SER A 184 -12.76 -1.45 -0.55
CA SER A 184 -13.30 -0.11 -0.37
C SER A 184 -14.59 0.02 -1.16
N ARG A 185 -15.67 0.50 -0.53
CA ARG A 185 -16.91 0.84 -1.23
C ARG A 185 -16.85 2.18 -1.96
N VAL A 186 -15.79 2.94 -1.70
CA VAL A 186 -15.71 4.36 -1.98
C VAL A 186 -14.51 4.64 -2.88
N ASP A 187 -14.69 5.52 -3.86
CA ASP A 187 -13.62 6.06 -4.70
C ASP A 187 -12.71 6.99 -3.88
N SER A 188 -11.40 6.75 -3.94
CA SER A 188 -10.43 7.45 -3.09
C SER A 188 -10.27 8.94 -3.40
N LEU A 189 -10.62 9.38 -4.61
CA LEU A 189 -10.48 10.77 -5.04
C LEU A 189 -11.69 11.61 -4.66
N THR A 190 -12.88 11.09 -4.94
CA THR A 190 -14.17 11.81 -4.81
C THR A 190 -14.89 11.50 -3.50
N GLY A 191 -14.58 10.36 -2.87
CA GLY A 191 -15.29 9.88 -1.70
C GLY A 191 -16.74 9.44 -2.00
N LEU A 192 -17.14 9.33 -3.27
CA LEU A 192 -18.42 8.74 -3.68
C LEU A 192 -18.30 7.22 -3.78
N LEU A 193 -19.41 6.52 -4.01
CA LEU A 193 -19.36 5.08 -4.29
C LEU A 193 -18.45 4.81 -5.49
N ASN A 194 -17.63 3.76 -5.42
CA ASN A 194 -16.89 3.34 -6.62
C ASN A 194 -17.82 2.60 -7.59
N HIS A 195 -17.33 2.41 -8.83
CA HIS A 195 -18.05 1.71 -9.91
C HIS A 195 -18.71 0.41 -9.44
N GLY A 196 -17.97 -0.48 -8.77
CA GLY A 196 -18.49 -1.77 -8.31
C GLY A 196 -19.63 -1.61 -7.30
N SER A 197 -19.42 -0.80 -6.26
CA SER A 197 -20.41 -0.62 -5.19
C SER A 197 -21.68 0.06 -5.67
N TRP A 198 -21.55 1.03 -6.58
CA TRP A 198 -22.71 1.69 -7.17
C TRP A 198 -23.52 0.71 -8.04
N LYS A 199 -22.85 -0.11 -8.85
CA LYS A 199 -23.50 -1.12 -9.70
C LYS A 199 -24.22 -2.20 -8.87
N ASP A 200 -23.65 -2.63 -7.76
CA ASP A 200 -24.31 -3.56 -6.83
C ASP A 200 -25.60 -2.96 -6.25
N LEU A 201 -25.57 -1.68 -5.88
CA LEU A 201 -26.75 -0.96 -5.39
C LEU A 201 -27.79 -0.72 -6.49
N LEU A 202 -27.37 -0.51 -7.74
CA LEU A 202 -28.26 -0.43 -8.89
C LEU A 202 -29.02 -1.74 -9.07
N ASN A 203 -28.33 -2.88 -9.06
CA ASN A 203 -28.95 -4.21 -9.14
C ASN A 203 -29.98 -4.43 -8.02
N LEU A 204 -29.59 -4.10 -6.78
CA LEU A 204 -30.49 -4.21 -5.63
C LEU A 204 -31.72 -3.32 -5.79
N LYS A 205 -31.54 -2.08 -6.29
CA LYS A 205 -32.64 -1.14 -6.47
C LYS A 205 -33.57 -1.57 -7.60
N PHE A 206 -33.02 -2.07 -8.71
CA PHE A 206 -33.77 -2.62 -9.82
C PHE A 206 -34.72 -3.73 -9.37
N HIS A 207 -34.20 -4.73 -8.64
CA HIS A 207 -35.03 -5.83 -8.13
C HIS A 207 -36.12 -5.33 -7.17
N LYS A 208 -35.82 -4.35 -6.31
CA LYS A 208 -36.84 -3.74 -5.43
C LYS A 208 -37.94 -3.05 -6.24
N CYS A 209 -37.60 -2.28 -7.27
CA CYS A 209 -38.58 -1.63 -8.14
C CYS A 209 -39.45 -2.65 -8.89
N GLN A 210 -38.86 -3.75 -9.37
CA GLN A 210 -39.56 -4.82 -10.06
C GLN A 210 -40.58 -5.55 -9.14
N GLN A 211 -40.23 -5.76 -7.86
CA GLN A 211 -41.11 -6.42 -6.89
C GLN A 211 -42.24 -5.50 -6.38
N GLN A 212 -41.96 -4.21 -6.19
CA GLN A 212 -42.86 -3.29 -5.50
C GLN A 212 -43.59 -2.31 -6.44
N GLN A 213 -43.46 -2.48 -7.77
CA GLN A 213 -43.88 -1.49 -8.76
C GLN A 213 -43.38 -0.07 -8.39
N GLY A 214 -42.15 -0.01 -7.89
CA GLY A 214 -41.59 1.19 -7.30
C GLY A 214 -41.05 2.17 -8.34
N GLN A 215 -41.15 3.46 -8.05
CA GLN A 215 -40.58 4.51 -8.88
C GLN A 215 -39.11 4.76 -8.53
N ALA A 216 -38.27 4.92 -9.53
CA ALA A 216 -36.89 5.38 -9.40
C ALA A 216 -36.38 5.90 -10.75
N THR A 217 -35.41 6.81 -10.70
CA THR A 217 -34.69 7.29 -11.88
C THR A 217 -33.20 7.15 -11.65
N ILE A 218 -32.43 6.88 -12.70
CA ILE A 218 -30.97 6.92 -12.66
C ILE A 218 -30.46 8.02 -13.58
N ALA A 219 -29.32 8.60 -13.20
CA ALA A 219 -28.58 9.58 -13.99
C ALA A 219 -27.18 9.05 -14.31
N LEU A 220 -26.76 9.20 -15.56
CA LEU A 220 -25.37 9.11 -16.00
C LEU A 220 -24.89 10.51 -16.35
N ILE A 221 -23.75 10.90 -15.79
CA ILE A 221 -23.22 12.26 -15.84
C ILE A 221 -21.79 12.17 -16.37
N ASP A 222 -21.44 13.03 -17.32
CA ASP A 222 -20.11 13.13 -17.89
C ASP A 222 -19.62 14.57 -17.86
N ILE A 223 -18.36 14.79 -17.48
CA ILE A 223 -17.73 16.10 -17.53
C ILE A 223 -17.29 16.38 -18.98
N ASP A 224 -17.92 17.36 -19.60
CA ASP A 224 -17.63 17.71 -20.98
C ASP A 224 -16.16 18.14 -21.15
N HIS A 225 -15.51 17.60 -22.17
CA HIS A 225 -14.13 17.93 -22.54
C HIS A 225 -13.09 17.70 -21.41
N PHE A 226 -13.35 16.78 -20.47
CA PHE A 226 -12.43 16.53 -19.35
C PHE A 226 -11.00 16.17 -19.77
N LYS A 227 -10.83 15.40 -20.85
CA LYS A 227 -9.50 15.10 -21.40
C LYS A 227 -8.74 16.38 -21.79
N HIS A 228 -9.42 17.35 -22.41
CA HIS A 228 -8.81 18.63 -22.78
C HIS A 228 -8.38 19.43 -21.55
N ILE A 229 -9.19 19.41 -20.48
CA ILE A 229 -8.83 20.06 -19.20
C ILE A 229 -7.52 19.46 -18.66
N ASN A 230 -7.39 18.12 -18.67
CA ASN A 230 -6.16 17.45 -18.25
C ASN A 230 -4.97 17.80 -19.16
N ASP A 231 -5.18 17.80 -20.48
CA ASP A 231 -4.12 18.04 -21.46
C ASP A 231 -3.59 19.49 -21.38
N VAL A 232 -4.45 20.47 -21.12
CA VAL A 232 -4.08 21.90 -21.06
C VAL A 232 -3.61 22.34 -19.68
N HIS A 233 -4.25 21.86 -18.61
CA HIS A 233 -4.03 22.37 -17.25
C HIS A 233 -3.38 21.34 -16.30
N GLY A 234 -3.17 20.11 -16.76
CA GLY A 234 -2.58 19.02 -15.99
C GLY A 234 -3.56 18.27 -15.09
N HIS A 235 -3.19 17.05 -14.72
CA HIS A 235 -4.03 16.13 -13.94
C HIS A 235 -4.44 16.68 -12.57
N THR A 236 -3.62 17.52 -11.93
CA THR A 236 -3.97 18.12 -10.63
C THR A 236 -5.21 19.01 -10.72
N VAL A 237 -5.39 19.74 -11.83
CA VAL A 237 -6.57 20.57 -12.08
C VAL A 237 -7.77 19.69 -12.41
N GLY A 238 -7.59 18.65 -13.23
CA GLY A 238 -8.65 17.67 -13.49
C GLY A 238 -9.16 17.01 -12.20
N ASP A 239 -8.27 16.61 -11.30
CA ASP A 239 -8.62 16.08 -9.98
C ASP A 239 -9.42 17.08 -9.14
N ALA A 240 -9.12 18.38 -9.22
CA ALA A 240 -9.90 19.41 -8.53
C ALA A 240 -11.32 19.53 -9.11
N VAL A 241 -11.48 19.45 -10.44
CA VAL A 241 -12.78 19.44 -11.11
C VAL A 241 -13.62 18.22 -10.69
N LEU A 242 -13.01 17.04 -10.63
CA LEU A 242 -13.67 15.81 -10.17
C LEU A 242 -14.14 15.92 -8.71
N ARG A 243 -13.30 16.48 -7.82
CA ARG A 243 -13.68 16.74 -6.43
C ARG A 243 -14.82 17.75 -6.33
N GLN A 244 -14.79 18.81 -7.13
CA GLN A 244 -15.86 19.79 -7.15
C GLN A 244 -17.20 19.17 -7.56
N LEU A 245 -17.23 18.34 -8.60
CA LEU A 245 -18.45 17.64 -9.00
C LEU A 245 -18.97 16.73 -7.88
N SER A 246 -18.06 16.02 -7.21
CA SER A 246 -18.44 15.16 -6.09
C SER A 246 -19.02 15.93 -4.91
N GLN A 247 -18.51 17.13 -4.63
CA GLN A 247 -19.05 18.02 -3.61
C GLN A 247 -20.43 18.54 -4.03
N ALA A 248 -20.57 19.02 -5.26
CA ALA A 248 -21.86 19.48 -5.79
C ALA A 248 -22.93 18.37 -5.71
N LEU A 249 -22.58 17.13 -6.08
CA LEU A 249 -23.47 15.97 -5.93
C LEU A 249 -23.90 15.78 -4.47
N ARG A 250 -22.98 15.83 -3.50
CA ARG A 250 -23.32 15.66 -2.08
C ARG A 250 -24.20 16.78 -1.51
N GLU A 251 -24.04 18.00 -2.00
CA GLU A 251 -24.79 19.17 -1.54
C GLU A 251 -26.22 19.21 -2.11
N HIS A 252 -26.43 18.67 -3.31
CA HIS A 252 -27.72 18.77 -4.02
C HIS A 252 -28.54 17.47 -3.98
N LEU A 253 -27.95 16.36 -3.54
CA LEU A 253 -28.62 15.07 -3.41
C LEU A 253 -29.14 14.85 -1.99
N ARG A 254 -30.25 14.11 -1.88
CA ARG A 254 -30.84 13.70 -0.60
C ARG A 254 -30.02 12.57 0.00
N GLU A 255 -30.17 12.34 1.30
CA GLU A 255 -29.48 11.24 2.00
C GLU A 255 -29.79 9.85 1.41
N GLU A 256 -30.98 9.68 0.84
CA GLU A 256 -31.42 8.44 0.19
C GLU A 256 -30.92 8.27 -1.26
N ASP A 257 -30.37 9.33 -1.87
CA ASP A 257 -29.85 9.30 -3.23
C ASP A 257 -28.41 8.75 -3.23
N LEU A 258 -28.08 7.92 -4.22
CA LEU A 258 -26.81 7.18 -4.24
C LEU A 258 -25.95 7.64 -5.41
N ALA A 259 -24.92 8.44 -5.12
CA ALA A 259 -23.95 8.91 -6.10
C ALA A 259 -22.68 8.04 -6.11
N GLY A 260 -22.18 7.76 -7.31
CA GLY A 260 -20.94 7.02 -7.55
C GLY A 260 -20.11 7.60 -8.68
N ARG A 261 -18.82 7.29 -8.68
CA ARG A 261 -17.92 7.52 -9.82
C ARG A 261 -17.83 6.24 -10.64
N TYR A 262 -18.41 6.27 -11.83
CA TYR A 262 -18.55 5.11 -12.71
C TYR A 262 -17.30 4.86 -13.55
N GLY A 263 -16.64 5.93 -14.01
CA GLY A 263 -15.48 5.92 -14.89
C GLY A 263 -14.63 7.19 -14.68
N GLY A 264 -13.55 7.36 -15.43
CA GLY A 264 -12.57 8.44 -15.22
C GLY A 264 -13.21 9.82 -14.94
N ASP A 265 -14.11 10.25 -15.81
CA ASP A 265 -14.89 11.50 -15.79
C ASP A 265 -16.41 11.26 -15.71
N GLU A 266 -16.82 10.01 -15.54
CA GLU A 266 -18.21 9.58 -15.53
C GLU A 266 -18.70 9.36 -14.10
N PHE A 267 -19.85 9.94 -13.79
CA PHE A 267 -20.54 9.85 -12.52
C PHE A 267 -21.94 9.28 -12.74
N CYS A 268 -22.49 8.67 -11.70
CA CYS A 268 -23.79 8.04 -11.77
C CYS A 268 -24.56 8.27 -10.47
N VAL A 269 -25.88 8.42 -10.59
CA VAL A 269 -26.77 8.68 -9.46
C VAL A 269 -27.98 7.77 -9.55
N ILE A 270 -28.37 7.15 -8.43
CA ILE A 270 -29.66 6.49 -8.27
C ILE A 270 -30.53 7.44 -7.44
N LEU A 271 -31.73 7.74 -7.93
CA LEU A 271 -32.72 8.62 -7.30
C LEU A 271 -33.95 7.78 -6.94
N PRO A 272 -33.99 7.16 -5.74
CA PRO A 272 -35.12 6.37 -5.31
C PRO A 272 -36.38 7.23 -5.18
N LYS A 273 -37.54 6.64 -5.55
CA LYS A 273 -38.87 7.26 -5.39
C LYS A 273 -39.00 8.62 -6.10
N MET A 274 -38.17 8.87 -7.10
CA MET A 274 -38.17 10.11 -7.86
C MET A 274 -38.69 9.85 -9.27
N PRO A 275 -39.75 10.54 -9.75
CA PRO A 275 -40.17 10.51 -11.14
C PRO A 275 -39.15 11.19 -12.06
N LEU A 276 -39.16 10.80 -13.34
CA LEU A 276 -38.26 11.33 -14.38
C LEU A 276 -38.23 12.86 -14.44
N HIS A 277 -39.40 13.51 -14.37
CA HIS A 277 -39.51 14.97 -14.41
C HIS A 277 -38.82 15.65 -13.20
N ALA A 278 -39.03 15.12 -11.99
CA ALA A 278 -38.37 15.67 -10.80
C ALA A 278 -36.86 15.43 -10.84
N ALA A 279 -36.43 14.26 -11.30
CA ALA A 279 -35.01 13.95 -11.52
C ALA A 279 -34.37 14.89 -12.53
N ALA A 280 -35.07 15.23 -13.61
CA ALA A 280 -34.61 16.21 -14.60
C ALA A 280 -34.39 17.59 -13.98
N GLN A 281 -35.30 18.06 -13.11
CA GLN A 281 -35.14 19.34 -12.42
C GLN A 281 -33.92 19.36 -11.50
N VAL A 282 -33.72 18.30 -10.70
CA VAL A 282 -32.56 18.18 -9.80
C VAL A 282 -31.25 18.15 -10.59
N MET A 283 -31.20 17.37 -11.67
CA MET A 283 -29.99 17.28 -12.51
C MET A 283 -29.72 18.54 -13.31
N GLU A 284 -30.75 19.27 -13.74
CA GLU A 284 -30.58 20.55 -14.42
C GLU A 284 -29.99 21.60 -13.46
N HIS A 285 -30.49 21.63 -12.21
CA HIS A 285 -29.94 22.50 -11.19
C HIS A 285 -28.48 22.16 -10.87
N LEU A 286 -28.13 20.87 -10.73
CA LEU A 286 -26.74 20.42 -10.57
C LEU A 286 -25.85 20.89 -11.74
N ARG A 287 -26.33 20.76 -12.98
CA ARG A 287 -25.62 21.19 -14.19
C ARG A 287 -25.33 22.69 -14.15
N GLU A 288 -26.34 23.50 -13.84
CA GLU A 288 -26.20 24.95 -13.73
C GLU A 288 -25.20 25.34 -12.64
N THR A 289 -25.35 24.79 -11.43
CA THR A 289 -24.43 25.05 -10.31
C THR A 289 -22.99 24.67 -10.66
N PHE A 290 -22.77 23.51 -11.27
CA PHE A 290 -21.44 23.08 -11.68
C PHE A 290 -20.84 23.99 -12.78
N SER A 291 -21.65 24.47 -13.73
CA SER A 291 -21.19 25.41 -14.76
C SER A 291 -20.78 26.78 -14.20
N GLY A 292 -21.30 27.13 -13.01
CA GLY A 292 -20.91 28.31 -12.24
C GLY A 292 -19.53 28.19 -11.58
N TYR A 293 -18.96 26.99 -11.49
CA TYR A 293 -17.67 26.77 -10.83
C TYR A 293 -16.54 27.57 -11.48
N ARG A 294 -15.69 28.18 -10.65
CA ARG A 294 -14.48 28.90 -11.04
C ARG A 294 -13.32 28.36 -10.24
N HIS A 295 -12.29 27.85 -10.92
CA HIS A 295 -11.11 27.33 -10.26
C HIS A 295 -10.26 28.47 -9.71
N ALA A 296 -9.83 28.39 -8.44
CA ALA A 296 -9.16 29.49 -7.74
C ALA A 296 -7.90 30.00 -8.45
N GLN A 297 -7.12 29.10 -9.07
CA GLN A 297 -5.90 29.45 -9.80
C GLN A 297 -6.12 29.66 -11.30
N ILE A 298 -7.30 29.28 -11.83
CA ILE A 298 -7.61 29.34 -13.26
C ILE A 298 -9.06 29.84 -13.43
N PRO A 299 -9.32 31.14 -13.24
CA PRO A 299 -10.69 31.68 -13.25
C PRO A 299 -11.42 31.54 -14.60
N ASP A 300 -10.66 31.43 -15.68
CA ASP A 300 -11.18 31.27 -17.04
C ASP A 300 -11.57 29.82 -17.38
N LEU A 301 -11.22 28.85 -16.52
CA LEU A 301 -11.65 27.47 -16.71
C LEU A 301 -13.19 27.41 -16.70
N ARG A 302 -13.75 26.87 -17.78
CA ARG A 302 -15.18 26.59 -17.93
C ARG A 302 -15.38 25.09 -17.94
N VAL A 303 -16.34 24.64 -17.15
CA VAL A 303 -16.71 23.23 -17.03
C VAL A 303 -18.21 23.10 -17.25
N SER A 304 -18.64 21.99 -17.84
CA SER A 304 -20.05 21.68 -18.05
C SER A 304 -20.29 20.18 -17.94
N LEU A 305 -21.55 19.80 -17.80
CA LEU A 305 -21.97 18.40 -17.69
C LEU A 305 -22.93 18.05 -18.83
N SER A 306 -22.74 16.87 -19.40
CA SER A 306 -23.78 16.18 -20.15
C SER A 306 -24.41 15.13 -19.23
N ILE A 307 -25.74 15.08 -19.18
CA ILE A 307 -26.47 14.18 -18.27
C ILE A 307 -27.54 13.41 -19.03
N GLY A 308 -27.55 12.08 -18.89
CA GLY A 308 -28.57 11.17 -19.38
C GLY A 308 -29.40 10.60 -18.24
N LEU A 309 -30.72 10.68 -18.33
CA LEU A 309 -31.66 10.18 -17.33
C LEU A 309 -32.51 9.03 -17.88
N ALA A 310 -32.79 8.03 -17.05
CA ALA A 310 -33.78 7.00 -17.36
C ALA A 310 -34.57 6.62 -16.10
N ASP A 311 -35.90 6.66 -16.18
CA ASP A 311 -36.78 6.11 -15.16
C ASP A 311 -36.87 4.59 -15.27
N PHE A 312 -37.16 3.95 -14.15
CA PHE A 312 -37.41 2.52 -14.12
C PHE A 312 -38.68 2.19 -14.90
N HIS A 313 -38.59 1.23 -15.81
CA HIS A 313 -39.74 0.71 -16.54
C HIS A 313 -39.87 -0.82 -16.34
N PRO A 314 -41.09 -1.36 -16.12
CA PRO A 314 -41.30 -2.80 -15.92
C PRO A 314 -40.85 -3.70 -17.07
N SER A 315 -40.67 -3.15 -18.27
CA SER A 315 -40.19 -3.91 -19.45
C SER A 315 -38.68 -4.18 -19.44
N PHE A 316 -37.91 -3.52 -18.56
CA PHE A 316 -36.49 -3.82 -18.41
C PHE A 316 -36.31 -5.21 -17.80
N LYS A 317 -35.46 -6.04 -18.43
CA LYS A 317 -35.18 -7.41 -17.97
C LYS A 317 -34.19 -7.44 -16.81
N ASP A 318 -33.25 -6.51 -16.82
CA ASP A 318 -32.21 -6.37 -15.81
C ASP A 318 -31.81 -4.89 -15.63
N ALA A 319 -30.96 -4.64 -14.63
CA ALA A 319 -30.40 -3.32 -14.38
C ALA A 319 -29.48 -2.83 -15.51
N VAL A 320 -28.94 -3.73 -16.34
CA VAL A 320 -28.06 -3.37 -17.46
C VAL A 320 -28.87 -2.67 -18.56
N MET A 321 -30.06 -3.18 -18.89
CA MET A 321 -30.98 -2.50 -19.82
C MET A 321 -31.41 -1.13 -19.32
N TRP A 322 -31.63 -0.98 -18.01
CA TRP A 322 -31.98 0.31 -17.41
C TRP A 322 -30.82 1.31 -17.53
N LEU A 323 -29.59 0.85 -17.24
CA LEU A 323 -28.38 1.65 -17.39
C LEU A 323 -28.12 2.05 -18.85
N ASP A 324 -28.32 1.13 -19.79
CA ASP A 324 -28.21 1.36 -21.23
C ASP A 324 -29.21 2.41 -21.74
N ALA A 325 -30.42 2.47 -21.16
CA ALA A 325 -31.36 3.54 -21.48
C ALA A 325 -30.85 4.93 -21.05
N ALA A 326 -30.24 5.04 -19.87
CA ALA A 326 -29.61 6.29 -19.41
C ALA A 326 -28.36 6.63 -20.23
N ASP A 327 -27.60 5.63 -20.66
CA ASP A 327 -26.40 5.82 -21.49
C ASP A 327 -26.76 6.37 -22.87
N ARG A 328 -27.80 5.81 -23.52
CA ARG A 328 -28.35 6.37 -24.77
C ARG A 328 -28.82 7.83 -24.62
N ALA A 329 -29.42 8.16 -23.48
CA ALA A 329 -29.81 9.54 -23.19
C ALA A 329 -28.58 10.45 -23.03
N LEU A 330 -27.53 9.99 -22.34
CA LEU A 330 -26.27 10.72 -22.18
C LEU A 330 -25.57 10.91 -23.53
N TYR A 331 -25.52 9.88 -24.36
CA TYR A 331 -25.01 9.95 -25.72
C TYR A 331 -25.74 11.02 -26.56
N THR A 332 -27.07 11.05 -26.45
CA THR A 332 -27.90 12.10 -27.08
C THR A 332 -27.58 13.50 -26.52
N ALA A 333 -27.31 13.63 -25.22
CA ALA A 333 -26.88 14.90 -24.63
C ALA A 333 -25.54 15.37 -25.22
N LYS A 334 -24.55 14.46 -25.30
CA LYS A 334 -23.22 14.74 -25.88
C LYS A 334 -23.32 15.16 -27.35
N ASN A 335 -24.13 14.46 -28.15
CA ASN A 335 -24.23 14.71 -29.59
C ASN A 335 -25.12 15.89 -29.97
N SER A 336 -26.03 16.32 -29.10
CA SER A 336 -26.88 17.49 -29.38
C SER A 336 -26.20 18.82 -29.02
N GLY A 337 -24.94 18.80 -28.56
CA GLY A 337 -24.16 19.99 -28.25
C GLY A 337 -23.71 20.12 -26.80
N ARG A 338 -23.76 19.04 -26.01
CA ARG A 338 -23.29 18.97 -24.62
C ARG A 338 -23.97 19.96 -23.67
N ASN A 339 -23.50 20.06 -22.43
CA ASN A 339 -23.99 20.99 -21.41
C ASN A 339 -25.52 20.97 -21.26
N ARG A 340 -26.10 19.77 -21.08
CA ARG A 340 -27.56 19.60 -21.01
C ARG A 340 -27.96 18.27 -20.35
N VAL A 341 -29.20 18.25 -19.90
CA VAL A 341 -29.90 17.04 -19.49
C VAL A 341 -30.72 16.49 -20.67
N LYS A 342 -30.65 15.17 -20.90
CA LYS A 342 -31.55 14.43 -21.78
C LYS A 342 -32.17 13.27 -21.02
N VAL A 343 -33.44 13.00 -21.31
CA VAL A 343 -34.18 11.86 -20.76
C VAL A 343 -34.28 10.77 -21.81
N SER A 344 -34.30 9.50 -21.38
CA SER A 344 -34.48 8.38 -22.28
C SER A 344 -35.90 8.39 -22.85
N GLU A 345 -36.03 8.33 -24.16
CA GLU A 345 -37.31 8.07 -24.81
C GLU A 345 -37.63 6.57 -24.63
N CYS A 346 -38.39 6.23 -23.59
CA CYS A 346 -38.96 4.89 -23.50
C CYS A 346 -40.14 4.84 -24.47
N THR A 347 -39.89 4.44 -25.72
CA THR A 347 -40.97 4.09 -26.65
C THR A 347 -41.69 2.87 -26.09
N ALA A 348 -42.82 3.13 -25.43
CA ALA A 348 -43.83 2.11 -25.20
C ALA A 348 -44.21 1.55 -26.58
N ALA A 349 -43.78 0.32 -26.87
CA ALA A 349 -44.39 -0.45 -27.93
C ALA A 349 -45.88 -0.61 -27.54
N HIS A 350 -46.73 0.26 -28.08
CA HIS A 350 -48.16 0.02 -28.15
C HIS A 350 -48.35 -1.21 -29.04
N SER A 351 -48.45 -2.39 -28.43
CA SER A 351 -49.08 -3.54 -29.07
C SER A 351 -50.56 -3.48 -28.74
N ALA A 352 -51.33 -3.02 -29.73
CA ALA A 352 -52.76 -3.20 -29.85
C ALA A 352 -53.14 -4.69 -29.95
#